data_AF-A0A955K0D1-F1
#
_entry.id   AF-A0A955K0D1-F1
#
_cell.length_a   1.000
_cell.length_b   1.000
_cell.length_c   1.000
_cell.angle_alpha   90.00
_cell.angle_beta   90.00
_cell.angle_gamma   90.00
#
_symmetry.space_group_name_H-M   'P 1'
#
loop_
_entity.id
_entity.type
_entity.pdbx_description
1 polymer ?
#
loop_
_entity_poly.entity_id
_entity_poly.type
_entity_poly.pdbx_seq_one_letter_code
_entity_poly.pdbx_strand_id
1 'polypeptide(L)' 'WVAGDKKIHITNERFTEDTEVIDPGCDCYACAKGFSKGFLRHQFKVGEPLAGTLVSIHNIRYLERLCEESRAAF' A
#
# COMPACT_ATOMS: atom_id res chain seq x y z
N TRP A 1 -0.68 -5.78 4.03
CA TRP A 1 -0.30 -4.81 2.99
C TRP A 1 -0.09 -5.57 1.70
N VAL A 2 -0.67 -5.11 0.59
CA VAL A 2 -0.72 -5.83 -0.70
C VAL A 2 -0.09 -4.95 -1.78
N ALA A 3 0.61 -5.51 -2.78
CA ALA A 3 1.13 -4.78 -3.94
C ALA A 3 0.84 -5.61 -5.20
N GLY A 4 -0.05 -5.14 -6.08
CA GLY A 4 -0.73 -6.04 -7.03
C GLY A 4 -1.36 -7.22 -6.27
N ASP A 5 -1.20 -8.44 -6.75
CA ASP A 5 -1.74 -9.63 -6.05
C ASP A 5 -0.80 -10.23 -4.99
N LYS A 6 0.32 -9.54 -4.69
CA LYS A 6 1.34 -10.06 -3.76
C LYS A 6 1.18 -9.44 -2.38
N LYS A 7 1.03 -10.28 -1.36
CA LYS A 7 1.17 -9.84 0.04
C LYS A 7 2.61 -9.42 0.30
N ILE A 8 2.79 -8.23 0.87
CA ILE A 8 4.09 -7.71 1.29
C ILE A 8 4.11 -7.45 2.80
N HIS A 9 5.30 -7.47 3.40
CA HIS A 9 5.55 -7.02 4.76
C HIS A 9 6.38 -5.73 4.71
N ILE A 10 5.72 -4.58 4.85
CA ILE A 10 6.34 -3.26 4.63
C ILE A 10 7.39 -2.90 5.70
N THR A 11 7.39 -3.63 6.82
CA THR A 11 8.37 -3.50 7.90
C THR A 11 9.69 -4.23 7.63
N ASN A 12 9.79 -5.00 6.53
CA ASN A 12 11.02 -5.70 6.15
C ASN A 12 12.17 -4.71 5.85
N GLU A 13 13.40 -5.10 6.17
CA GLU A 13 14.58 -4.25 6.02
C GLU A 13 14.87 -3.82 4.58
N ARG A 14 14.54 -4.67 3.59
CA ARG A 14 14.70 -4.35 2.16
C ARG A 14 14.00 -3.05 1.73
N PHE A 15 13.00 -2.60 2.49
CA PHE A 15 12.23 -1.40 2.19
C PHE A 15 12.76 -0.13 2.86
N THR A 16 13.89 -0.19 3.57
CA THR A 16 14.37 0.93 4.39
C THR A 16 14.62 2.21 3.58
N GLU A 17 15.16 2.09 2.38
CA GLU A 17 15.44 3.22 1.47
C GLU A 17 14.60 3.16 0.20
N ASP A 18 13.52 2.37 0.22
CA ASP A 18 12.70 2.16 -0.96
C ASP A 18 11.82 3.39 -1.21
N THR A 19 12.11 4.09 -2.31
CA THR A 19 11.42 5.32 -2.73
C THR A 19 10.16 5.04 -3.54
N GLU A 20 9.90 3.79 -3.93
CA GLU A 20 8.70 3.46 -4.67
C GLU A 20 7.46 3.43 -3.77
N VAL A 21 6.31 3.69 -4.36
CA VAL A 21 5.00 3.49 -3.70
C VAL A 21 4.73 2.00 -3.45
N ILE A 22 3.67 1.71 -2.69
CA ILE A 22 3.25 0.35 -2.40
C ILE A 22 2.97 -0.42 -3.70
N ASP A 23 2.18 0.18 -4.59
CA ASP A 23 1.76 -0.37 -5.87
C ASP A 23 1.68 0.76 -6.92
N PRO A 24 2.56 0.78 -7.94
CA PRO A 24 2.54 1.79 -8.99
C PRO A 24 1.25 1.82 -9.81
N GLY A 25 0.50 0.72 -9.85
CA GLY A 25 -0.78 0.62 -10.55
C GLY A 25 -1.98 0.99 -9.68
N CYS A 26 -1.78 1.43 -8.44
CA CYS A 26 -2.86 1.76 -7.51
C CYS A 26 -3.22 3.25 -7.50
N ASP A 27 -4.51 3.54 -7.56
CA ASP A 27 -5.11 4.88 -7.55
C ASP A 27 -5.53 5.34 -6.15
N CYS A 28 -5.23 4.56 -5.10
CA CYS A 28 -5.58 4.92 -3.73
C CYS A 28 -4.82 6.18 -3.26
N TYR A 29 -5.33 6.86 -2.23
CA TYR A 29 -4.70 8.08 -1.70
C TYR A 29 -3.21 7.89 -1.35
N ALA A 30 -2.83 6.73 -0.78
CA ALA A 30 -1.45 6.47 -0.40
C ALA A 30 -0.50 6.39 -1.61
N CYS A 31 -0.92 5.68 -2.66
CA CYS A 31 -0.12 5.53 -3.87
C CYS A 31 -0.16 6.79 -4.75
N ALA A 32 -1.34 7.40 -4.92
CA ALA A 32 -1.51 8.63 -5.72
C ALA A 32 -0.75 9.84 -5.15
N LYS A 33 -0.56 9.90 -3.83
CA LYS A 33 0.26 10.94 -3.18
C LYS A 33 1.75 10.62 -3.12
N GLY A 34 2.18 9.47 -3.65
CA GLY A 34 3.60 9.12 -3.70
C GLY A 34 4.20 8.71 -2.36
N PHE A 35 3.41 8.22 -1.40
CA PHE A 35 3.96 7.75 -0.13
C PHE A 35 4.78 6.48 -0.36
N SER A 36 6.09 6.58 -0.14
CA SER A 36 7.02 5.48 -0.43
C SER A 36 6.97 4.36 0.61
N LYS A 37 7.39 3.16 0.19
CA LYS A 37 7.53 1.99 1.07
C LYS A 37 8.49 2.26 2.23
N GLY A 38 9.58 2.99 1.98
CA GLY A 38 10.53 3.43 3.02
C GLY A 38 9.94 4.45 3.99
N PHE A 39 9.17 5.43 3.51
CA PHE A 39 8.47 6.35 4.38
C PHE A 39 7.48 5.62 5.30
N LEU A 40 6.63 4.76 4.73
CA LEU A 40 5.65 3.98 5.51
C LEU A 40 6.35 3.08 6.53
N ARG A 41 7.44 2.43 6.13
CA ARG A 41 8.27 1.63 7.04
C ARG A 41 8.81 2.45 8.20
N HIS A 42 9.36 3.63 7.93
CA HIS A 42 9.89 4.53 8.95
C HIS A 42 8.81 4.92 9.94
N GLN A 43 7.63 5.33 9.46
CA GLN A 43 6.48 5.71 10.27
C GLN A 43 6.02 4.55 11.19
N PHE A 44 5.97 3.31 10.67
CA PHE A 44 5.70 2.14 11.52
C PHE A 44 6.76 1.90 12.59
N LYS A 45 8.04 2.16 12.28
CA LYS A 45 9.14 2.02 13.24
C LYS A 45 9.07 3.04 14.37
N VAL A 46 8.65 4.27 14.09
CA VAL A 46 8.52 5.34 15.10
C VAL A 46 7.17 5.31 15.83
N GLY A 47 6.26 4.42 15.44
CA GLY A 47 4.96 4.24 16.11
C GLY A 47 3.89 5.24 15.68
N GLU A 48 4.06 5.89 14.52
CA GLU A 48 3.12 6.89 14.03
C GLU A 48 1.87 6.25 13.38
N PRO A 49 0.64 6.65 13.78
CA PRO A 49 -0.59 6.04 13.28
C PRO A 49 -0.83 6.23 11.77
N LEU A 50 -0.27 7.28 11.19
CA LEU A 50 -0.44 7.66 9.79
C LEU A 50 -0.15 6.49 8.84
N ALA A 51 0.90 5.72 9.10
CA ALA A 51 1.27 4.57 8.28
C ALA A 51 0.15 3.53 8.24
N GLY A 52 -0.43 3.22 9.40
CA GLY A 52 -1.54 2.27 9.53
C GLY A 52 -2.75 2.71 8.70
N THR A 53 -3.13 3.98 8.77
CA THR A 53 -4.22 4.56 7.98
C THR A 53 -3.93 4.49 6.48
N LEU A 54 -2.75 4.93 6.04
CA LEU A 54 -2.38 4.94 4.61
C LEU A 54 -2.38 3.53 4.01
N VAL A 55 -1.83 2.55 4.74
CA VAL A 55 -1.83 1.17 4.23
C VAL A 55 -3.22 0.53 4.31
N SER A 56 -4.06 0.92 5.27
CA SER A 56 -5.46 0.46 5.31
C SER A 56 -6.24 0.97 4.09
N ILE A 57 -6.09 2.25 3.74
CA ILE A 57 -6.66 2.84 2.52
C ILE A 57 -6.22 2.04 1.28
N HIS A 58 -4.93 1.72 1.20
CA HIS A 58 -4.40 0.92 0.09
C HIS A 58 -5.00 -0.48 0.01
N ASN A 59 -5.09 -1.20 1.14
CA ASN A 59 -5.65 -2.55 1.16
C ASN A 59 -7.14 -2.56 0.81
N ILE A 60 -7.91 -1.59 1.30
CA ILE A 60 -9.33 -1.46 0.97
C ILE A 60 -9.50 -1.22 -0.52
N ARG A 61 -8.71 -0.29 -1.10
CA ARG A 61 -8.79 -0.02 -2.54
C ARG A 61 -8.44 -1.23 -3.41
N TYR A 62 -7.46 -2.02 -2.98
CA TYR A 62 -7.17 -3.29 -3.65
C TYR A 62 -8.38 -4.25 -3.65
N LEU A 63 -9.05 -4.41 -2.50
CA LEU A 63 -10.24 -5.27 -2.41
C LEU A 63 -11.40 -4.74 -3.25
N GLU A 64 -11.61 -3.43 -3.29
CA GLU A 64 -12.62 -2.81 -4.15
C GLU A 64 -12.38 -3.13 -5.64
N ARG A 65 -11.14 -2.99 -6.12
CA ARG A 65 -10.78 -3.31 -7.51
C ARG A 65 -11.04 -4.77 -7.85
N LEU A 66 -10.70 -5.70 -6.96
CA LEU A 66 -11.02 -7.11 -7.15
C LEU A 66 -12.53 -7.36 -7.27
N CYS A 67 -13.35 -6.67 -6.46
CA CYS A 67 -14.80 -6.76 -6.54
C CYS A 67 -15.35 -6.14 -7.84
N GLU A 68 -14.79 -5.01 -8.29
CA GLU A 68 -15.14 -4.36 -9.55
C GLU A 68 -14.84 -5.27 -10.76
N GLU A 69 -13.65 -5.87 -10.80
CA GLU A 69 -13.22 -6.81 -11.85
C GLU A 69 -14.10 -8.06 -11.88
N SER A 70 -14.36 -8.64 -10.70
CA SER A 70 -15.27 -9.78 -10.58
C SER A 70 -16.66 -9.44 -11.12
N ARG A 71 -17.21 -8.27 -10.75
CA ARG A 71 -18.53 -7.82 -11.24
C ARG A 71 -18.55 -7.56 -12.75
N ALA A 72 -17.46 -7.07 -13.33
CA ALA A 72 -17.36 -6.80 -14.77
C ALA A 72 -17.18 -8.08 -15.62
N ALA A 73 -16.77 -9.19 -14.99
CA ALA A 73 -16.63 -10.49 -15.64
C ALA A 73 -17.94 -11.30 -15.71
N PHE A 74 -18.99 -10.85 -15.02
CA PHE A 74 -20.37 -11.37 -15.12
C PHE A 74 -21.16 -10.64 -16.20
#